data_AF-A0A822B743-F1
#
_entry.id   AF-A0A822B743-F1
#
_cell.length_a   1.000
_cell.length_b   1.000
_cell.length_c   1.000
_cell.angle_alpha   90.00
_cell.angle_beta   90.00
_cell.angle_gamma   90.00
#
_symmetry.space_group_name_H-M   'P 1'
#
loop_
_entity.id
_entity.type
_entity.pdbx_description
1 polymer ?
#
loop_
_entity_poly.entity_id
_entity_poly.type
_entity_poly.pdbx_seq_one_letter_code
_entity_poly.pdbx_strand_id
1 'polypeptide(L)'
;LEEFIFETKQTLVPKGFYPHVNTLVCVGLCRDEITSPFEEEVEAMWGQAFICGSLGGMLFCGKTGFSAAHRHAPITGHFIYYCFTHIAIDHEGIVGSVYRTRSGMEEKTTACGALAAFAAEIASNKLNLNFDEDDIEMSMLKKHIINKTSLSTDAMNAPDLFKVTMAAYETITFDLERHVRRDAGNFKDRRYALFSGIQIH
;
A
#
# COMPACT_ATOMS: atom_id res chain seq x y z
N LEU A 1 7.02 -10.29 -9.81
CA LEU A 1 6.91 -8.83 -9.71
C LEU A 1 7.20 -8.19 -11.06
N GLU A 2 8.35 -8.49 -11.67
CA GLU A 2 8.73 -8.03 -13.01
C GLU A 2 7.65 -8.26 -14.08
N GLU A 3 7.13 -9.50 -14.19
CA GLU A 3 6.07 -9.83 -15.16
C GLU A 3 4.83 -8.94 -14.98
N PHE A 4 4.39 -8.72 -13.74
CA PHE A 4 3.23 -7.86 -13.46
C PHE A 4 3.47 -6.43 -13.95
N ILE A 5 4.62 -5.82 -13.62
CA ILE A 5 4.93 -4.43 -13.99
C ILE A 5 5.16 -4.31 -15.51
N PHE A 6 5.72 -5.35 -16.13
CA PHE A 6 5.86 -5.42 -17.57
C PHE A 6 4.49 -5.41 -18.26
N GLU A 7 3.55 -6.25 -17.82
CA GLU A 7 2.20 -6.33 -18.38
C GLU A 7 1.39 -5.04 -18.19
N THR A 8 1.52 -4.37 -17.04
CA THR A 8 0.88 -3.07 -16.83
C THR A 8 1.44 -2.02 -17.79
N LYS A 9 2.75 -2.04 -18.07
CA LYS A 9 3.38 -1.16 -19.06
C LYS A 9 2.94 -1.44 -20.49
N GLN A 10 2.90 -2.71 -20.89
CA GLN A 10 2.38 -3.11 -22.21
C GLN A 10 0.92 -2.69 -22.39
N THR A 11 0.13 -2.69 -21.32
CA THR A 11 -1.27 -2.24 -21.35
C THR A 11 -1.40 -0.71 -21.44
N LEU A 12 -0.52 0.04 -20.77
CA LEU A 12 -0.66 1.49 -20.62
C LEU A 12 0.03 2.30 -21.71
N VAL A 13 1.13 1.84 -22.30
CA VAL A 13 1.84 2.54 -23.38
C VAL A 13 0.93 2.79 -24.60
N PRO A 14 0.17 1.81 -25.12
CA PRO A 14 -0.78 2.04 -26.22
C PRO A 14 -1.92 3.00 -25.84
N LYS A 15 -2.19 3.15 -24.54
CA LYS A 15 -3.15 4.12 -24.00
C LYS A 15 -2.52 5.50 -23.82
N GLY A 16 -1.27 5.71 -24.20
CA GLY A 16 -0.59 7.01 -24.20
C GLY A 16 0.08 7.40 -22.89
N PHE A 17 0.36 6.44 -22.01
CA PHE A 17 1.22 6.63 -20.85
C PHE A 17 2.67 6.35 -21.26
N TYR A 18 3.48 7.39 -21.35
CA TYR A 18 4.88 7.30 -21.76
C TYR A 18 5.81 7.67 -20.59
N PRO A 19 6.70 6.75 -20.18
CA PRO A 19 7.66 7.01 -19.11
C PRO A 19 8.59 8.17 -19.51
N HIS A 20 9.01 8.98 -18.53
CA HIS A 20 9.88 10.17 -18.71
C HIS A 20 9.36 11.27 -19.66
N VAL A 21 8.17 11.13 -20.22
CA VAL A 21 7.60 12.12 -21.15
C VAL A 21 6.37 12.78 -20.53
N ASN A 22 5.35 11.98 -20.21
CA ASN A 22 4.05 12.50 -19.78
C ASN A 22 3.45 11.71 -18.62
N THR A 23 4.19 10.83 -17.95
CA THR A 23 3.65 9.95 -16.90
C THR A 23 4.43 10.14 -15.61
N LEU A 24 3.71 10.41 -14.51
CA LEU A 24 4.24 10.33 -13.14
C LEU A 24 3.70 9.08 -12.46
N VAL A 25 4.59 8.27 -11.91
CA VAL A 25 4.21 7.09 -11.13
C VAL A 25 4.20 7.43 -9.63
N CYS A 26 3.21 6.92 -8.92
CA CYS A 26 3.06 7.04 -7.48
C CYS A 26 3.03 5.63 -6.87
N VAL A 27 3.84 5.38 -5.85
CA VAL A 27 3.99 4.07 -5.21
C VAL A 27 3.59 4.15 -3.75
N GLY A 28 2.62 3.34 -3.34
CA GLY A 28 2.10 3.27 -1.99
C GLY A 28 2.28 1.87 -1.41
N LEU A 29 3.39 1.64 -0.71
CA LEU A 29 3.71 0.35 -0.07
C LEU A 29 3.85 0.51 1.44
N CYS A 30 3.99 -0.62 2.14
CA CYS A 30 4.36 -0.61 3.56
C CYS A 30 5.78 -0.07 3.74
N ARG A 31 6.09 0.49 4.92
CA ARG A 31 7.47 0.90 5.29
C ARG A 31 8.46 -0.26 5.42
N ASP A 32 7.97 -1.49 5.37
CA ASP A 32 8.76 -2.70 5.46
C ASP A 32 9.67 -2.84 4.23
N GLU A 33 10.98 -3.02 4.43
CA GLU A 33 11.97 -3.00 3.35
C GLU A 33 11.81 -4.17 2.36
N ILE A 34 11.14 -5.25 2.76
CA ILE A 34 10.86 -6.37 1.86
C ILE A 34 9.93 -5.95 0.71
N THR A 35 9.26 -4.79 0.82
CA THR A 35 8.45 -4.23 -0.25
C THR A 35 9.26 -3.51 -1.33
N SER A 36 10.49 -3.06 -1.01
CA SER A 36 11.35 -2.25 -1.88
C SER A 36 11.65 -2.86 -3.26
N PRO A 37 11.85 -4.17 -3.44
CA PRO A 37 12.09 -4.74 -4.77
C PRO A 37 10.96 -4.45 -5.78
N PHE A 38 9.71 -4.29 -5.30
CA PHE A 38 8.61 -3.91 -6.18
C PHE A 38 8.67 -2.43 -6.57
N GLU A 39 9.03 -1.54 -5.64
CA GLU A 39 9.25 -0.11 -5.91
C GLU A 39 10.39 0.08 -6.92
N GLU A 40 11.53 -0.58 -6.71
CA GLU A 40 12.70 -0.54 -7.59
C GLU A 40 12.34 -0.94 -9.03
N GLU A 41 11.55 -2.01 -9.19
CA GLU A 41 11.10 -2.46 -10.52
C GLU A 41 10.12 -1.48 -11.16
N VAL A 42 9.23 -0.86 -10.37
CA VAL A 42 8.35 0.21 -10.88
C VAL A 42 9.19 1.40 -11.37
N GLU A 43 10.19 1.83 -10.61
CA GLU A 43 11.06 2.95 -10.97
C GLU A 43 11.94 2.63 -12.17
N ALA A 44 12.45 1.41 -12.29
CA ALA A 44 13.22 0.96 -13.45
C ALA A 44 12.39 1.05 -14.75
N MET A 45 11.09 0.77 -14.66
CA MET A 45 10.19 0.74 -15.82
C MET A 45 9.56 2.09 -16.15
N TRP A 46 9.22 2.90 -15.14
CA TRP A 46 8.43 4.12 -15.29
C TRP A 46 9.19 5.42 -14.98
N GLY A 47 10.36 5.33 -14.38
CA GLY A 47 11.11 6.45 -13.81
C GLY A 47 10.78 6.70 -12.34
N GLN A 48 11.48 7.68 -11.76
CA GLN A 48 11.40 7.98 -10.32
C GLN A 48 9.95 8.17 -9.83
N ALA A 49 9.61 7.49 -8.75
CA ALA A 49 8.27 7.46 -8.18
C ALA A 49 8.05 8.54 -7.12
N PHE A 50 6.81 9.00 -7.01
CA PHE A 50 6.34 9.68 -5.81
C PHE A 50 5.90 8.65 -4.77
N ILE A 51 6.59 8.59 -3.63
CA ILE A 51 6.26 7.62 -2.58
C ILE A 51 5.14 8.17 -1.70
N CYS A 52 4.01 7.46 -1.65
CA CYS A 52 2.81 7.83 -0.90
C CYS A 52 2.38 6.82 0.17
N GLY A 53 3.16 5.75 0.34
CA GLY A 53 2.93 4.68 1.31
C GLY A 53 3.28 5.05 2.74
N SER A 54 2.76 4.25 3.67
CA SER A 54 2.90 4.38 5.12
C SER A 54 2.81 2.98 5.74
N LEU A 55 2.85 2.84 7.06
CA LEU A 55 2.69 1.55 7.74
C LEU A 55 1.49 0.76 7.17
N GLY A 56 1.68 -0.54 6.90
CA GLY A 56 0.66 -1.42 6.31
C GLY A 56 0.25 -1.12 4.86
N GLY A 57 0.90 -0.16 4.19
CA GLY A 57 0.53 0.31 2.84
C GLY A 57 -0.49 1.45 2.83
N MET A 58 -0.84 2.00 4.01
CA MET A 58 -1.82 3.06 4.12
C MET A 58 -1.41 4.33 3.38
N LEU A 59 -2.38 5.11 2.89
CA LEU A 59 -2.15 6.30 2.07
C LEU A 59 -2.23 7.60 2.89
N PHE A 60 -1.46 7.67 3.98
CA PHE A 60 -1.51 8.78 4.94
C PHE A 60 -0.83 10.07 4.49
N CYS A 61 -0.16 10.10 3.32
CA CYS A 61 0.23 11.36 2.69
C CYS A 61 -0.99 12.27 2.42
N GLY A 62 -2.18 11.66 2.30
CA GLY A 62 -3.48 12.31 2.30
C GLY A 62 -3.67 13.32 1.17
N LYS A 63 -4.66 14.19 1.33
CA LYS A 63 -5.01 15.18 0.29
C LYS A 63 -3.83 16.06 -0.14
N THR A 64 -2.97 16.40 0.82
CA THR A 64 -1.82 17.28 0.60
C THR A 64 -0.75 16.57 -0.21
N GLY A 65 -0.39 15.33 0.15
CA GLY A 65 0.57 14.51 -0.59
C GLY A 65 0.11 14.20 -2.01
N PHE A 66 -1.14 13.76 -2.19
CA PHE A 66 -1.71 13.55 -3.53
C PHE A 66 -1.67 14.83 -4.37
N SER A 67 -2.03 15.98 -3.80
CA SER A 67 -1.95 17.27 -4.50
C SER A 67 -0.51 17.69 -4.82
N ALA A 68 0.48 17.32 -3.99
CA ALA A 68 1.90 17.55 -4.27
C ALA A 68 2.37 16.74 -5.48
N ALA A 69 2.08 15.42 -5.51
CA ALA A 69 2.37 14.58 -6.69
C ALA A 69 1.80 15.20 -7.97
N HIS A 70 0.58 15.74 -7.91
CA HIS A 70 -0.06 16.37 -9.06
C HIS A 70 0.62 17.64 -9.58
N ARG A 71 1.29 18.39 -8.70
CA ARG A 71 2.08 19.58 -9.06
C ARG A 71 3.45 19.24 -9.62
N HIS A 72 3.97 18.05 -9.33
CA HIS A 72 5.28 17.60 -9.84
C HIS A 72 5.18 16.95 -11.23
N ALA A 73 3.99 16.51 -11.64
CA ALA A 73 3.78 15.98 -12.98
C ALA A 73 3.76 17.08 -14.05
N PRO A 74 4.08 16.75 -15.31
CA PRO A 74 3.86 17.63 -16.45
C PRO A 74 2.41 18.19 -16.48
N ILE A 75 2.22 19.39 -17.03
CA ILE A 75 0.90 20.08 -17.02
C ILE A 75 -0.20 19.17 -17.58
N THR A 76 0.09 18.47 -18.68
CA THR A 76 -0.80 17.48 -19.35
C THR A 76 -0.46 16.03 -19.00
N GLY A 77 0.24 15.80 -17.88
CA GLY A 77 0.72 14.50 -17.45
C GLY A 77 -0.38 13.54 -16.99
N HIS A 78 -0.11 12.25 -17.10
CA HIS A 78 -0.93 11.13 -16.63
C HIS A 78 -0.31 10.52 -15.38
N PHE A 79 -1.12 9.81 -14.60
CA PHE A 79 -0.73 9.27 -13.31
C PHE A 79 -0.92 7.76 -13.30
N ILE A 80 0.07 7.05 -12.78
CA ILE A 80 -0.04 5.64 -12.47
C ILE A 80 0.12 5.49 -10.97
N TYR A 81 -0.80 4.78 -10.33
CA TYR A 81 -0.73 4.45 -8.92
C TYR A 81 -0.53 2.96 -8.74
N TYR A 82 0.51 2.57 -8.02
CA TYR A 82 0.76 1.22 -7.54
C TYR A 82 0.67 1.23 -6.02
N CYS A 83 -0.50 0.89 -5.46
CA CYS A 83 -0.76 0.97 -4.02
C CYS A 83 -1.15 -0.39 -3.46
N PHE A 84 -0.26 -1.00 -2.66
CA PHE A 84 -0.43 -2.36 -2.18
C PHE A 84 -0.23 -2.42 -0.66
N THR A 85 -1.07 -3.22 -0.01
CA THR A 85 -0.70 -3.80 1.28
C THR A 85 0.18 -5.04 1.03
N HIS A 86 0.65 -5.70 2.08
CA HIS A 86 1.48 -6.89 1.89
C HIS A 86 1.27 -7.96 2.96
N ILE A 87 1.65 -9.19 2.60
CA ILE A 87 1.67 -10.36 3.47
C ILE A 87 2.78 -11.31 3.01
N ALA A 88 3.36 -12.09 3.91
CA ALA A 88 4.31 -13.13 3.53
C ALA A 88 3.74 -14.54 3.66
N ILE A 89 4.30 -15.47 2.91
CA ILE A 89 4.07 -16.91 3.07
C ILE A 89 5.44 -17.59 3.05
N ASP A 90 5.82 -18.21 4.16
CA ASP A 90 7.11 -18.89 4.21
C ASP A 90 7.13 -20.22 3.43
N HIS A 91 8.31 -20.85 3.36
CA HIS A 91 8.51 -22.12 2.68
C HIS A 91 7.72 -23.30 3.27
N GLU A 92 7.17 -23.17 4.48
CA GLU A 92 6.29 -24.15 5.12
C GLU A 92 4.80 -23.84 4.87
N GLY A 93 4.50 -22.76 4.15
CA GLY A 93 3.14 -22.30 3.87
C GLY A 93 2.52 -21.49 5.01
N ILE A 94 3.31 -21.02 5.98
CA ILE A 94 2.80 -20.26 7.13
C ILE A 94 2.57 -18.80 6.70
N VAL A 95 1.30 -18.42 6.69
CA VAL A 95 0.86 -17.07 6.38
C VAL A 95 1.31 -16.08 7.45
N GLY A 96 1.89 -14.97 7.01
CA GLY A 96 2.42 -13.91 7.84
C GLY A 96 3.88 -14.09 8.21
N SER A 97 4.53 -15.20 7.85
CA SER A 97 5.90 -15.50 8.26
C SER A 97 6.90 -15.29 7.12
N VAL A 98 8.08 -14.74 7.43
CA VAL A 98 9.15 -14.52 6.45
C VAL A 98 10.54 -14.64 7.08
N TYR A 99 11.48 -15.20 6.31
CA TYR A 99 12.91 -15.15 6.60
C TYR A 99 13.52 -13.90 5.96
N ARG A 100 14.09 -13.01 6.78
CA ARG A 100 14.82 -11.85 6.30
C ARG A 100 16.28 -12.21 6.13
N THR A 101 16.87 -11.83 5.01
CA THR A 101 18.22 -12.24 4.59
C THR A 101 19.36 -11.44 5.24
N ARG A 102 19.09 -10.73 6.34
CA ARG A 102 20.11 -9.92 7.03
C ARG A 102 21.02 -10.81 7.87
N SER A 103 22.32 -10.56 7.80
CA SER A 103 23.32 -11.28 8.60
C SER A 103 22.97 -11.26 10.10
N GLY A 104 22.94 -12.44 10.71
CA GLY A 104 22.62 -12.60 12.14
C GLY A 104 21.13 -12.75 12.47
N MET A 105 20.24 -12.80 11.49
CA MET A 105 18.85 -13.19 11.72
C MET A 105 18.70 -14.71 11.71
N GLU A 106 18.42 -15.30 12.88
CA GLU A 106 18.21 -16.75 13.05
C GLU A 106 16.73 -17.13 13.07
N GLU A 107 15.83 -16.16 13.31
CA GLU A 107 14.40 -16.39 13.50
C GLU A 107 13.54 -15.78 12.40
N LYS A 108 12.39 -16.42 12.15
CA LYS A 108 11.35 -15.88 11.28
C LYS A 108 10.77 -14.61 11.88
N THR A 109 10.39 -13.68 11.02
CA THR A 109 9.68 -12.46 11.41
C THR A 109 8.31 -12.38 10.74
N THR A 110 7.54 -11.38 11.15
CA THR A 110 6.18 -11.19 10.67
C THR A 110 6.12 -10.18 9.51
N ALA A 111 5.29 -10.46 8.50
CA ALA A 111 5.00 -9.55 7.40
C ALA A 111 3.53 -9.69 6.94
N CYS A 112 2.72 -8.62 6.99
CA CYS A 112 3.01 -7.29 7.52
C CYS A 112 3.05 -7.27 9.06
N GLY A 113 4.15 -6.80 9.66
CA GLY A 113 4.28 -6.72 11.12
C GLY A 113 3.23 -5.84 11.79
N ALA A 114 2.85 -4.71 11.17
CA ALA A 114 1.84 -3.81 11.71
C ALA A 114 0.43 -4.43 11.69
N LEU A 115 0.06 -5.08 10.59
CA LEU A 115 -1.24 -5.76 10.48
C LEU A 115 -1.33 -6.95 11.44
N ALA A 116 -0.23 -7.67 11.64
CA ALA A 116 -0.18 -8.76 12.60
C ALA A 116 -0.26 -8.27 14.05
N ALA A 117 0.42 -7.16 14.39
CA ALA A 117 0.28 -6.54 15.70
C ALA A 117 -1.17 -6.10 15.95
N PHE A 118 -1.83 -5.51 14.94
CA PHE A 118 -3.24 -5.15 15.03
C PHE A 118 -4.15 -6.38 15.22
N ALA A 119 -3.95 -7.46 14.46
CA ALA A 119 -4.68 -8.71 14.64
C ALA A 119 -4.50 -9.29 16.05
N ALA A 120 -3.27 -9.29 16.56
CA ALA A 120 -2.93 -9.78 17.89
C ALA A 120 -3.54 -8.92 19.01
N GLU A 121 -3.60 -7.60 18.84
CA GLU A 121 -4.28 -6.68 19.76
C GLU A 121 -5.78 -7.03 19.89
N ILE A 122 -6.46 -7.30 18.76
CA ILE A 122 -7.86 -7.74 18.76
C ILE A 122 -7.99 -9.10 19.47
N ALA A 123 -7.21 -10.10 19.05
CA ALA A 123 -7.29 -11.46 19.58
C ALA A 123 -7.00 -11.54 21.08
N SER A 124 -6.14 -10.67 21.59
CA SER A 124 -5.79 -10.61 23.02
C SER A 124 -6.71 -9.72 23.85
N ASN A 125 -7.77 -9.15 23.25
CA ASN A 125 -8.67 -8.18 23.89
C ASN A 125 -7.92 -6.95 24.45
N LYS A 126 -6.87 -6.50 23.76
CA LYS A 126 -6.01 -5.37 24.14
C LYS A 126 -6.00 -4.26 23.08
N LEU A 127 -7.00 -4.25 22.19
CA LEU A 127 -7.11 -3.27 21.12
C LEU A 127 -7.08 -1.84 21.69
N ASN A 128 -6.03 -1.09 21.34
CA ASN A 128 -5.89 0.31 21.71
C ASN A 128 -6.19 1.20 20.51
N LEU A 129 -7.27 1.99 20.62
CA LEU A 129 -7.67 2.99 19.63
C LEU A 129 -7.40 4.42 20.10
N ASN A 130 -6.61 4.64 21.15
CA ASN A 130 -6.16 5.98 21.47
C ASN A 130 -5.14 6.45 20.43
N PHE A 131 -5.11 7.76 20.18
CA PHE A 131 -4.06 8.34 19.34
C PHE A 131 -2.78 8.45 20.17
N ASP A 132 -1.70 7.91 19.64
CA ASP A 132 -0.36 8.02 20.19
C ASP A 132 0.48 8.92 19.26
N GLU A 133 1.08 9.97 19.82
CA GLU A 133 1.92 10.90 19.06
C GLU A 133 3.29 10.32 18.70
N ASP A 134 3.73 9.29 19.43
CA ASP A 134 4.95 8.53 19.12
C ASP A 134 4.67 7.37 18.16
N ASP A 135 3.40 7.00 17.96
CA ASP A 135 2.96 5.91 17.06
C ASP A 135 1.76 6.31 16.18
N ILE A 136 1.95 7.43 15.47
CA ILE A 136 0.91 8.08 14.64
C ILE A 136 0.37 7.13 13.57
N GLU A 137 1.25 6.43 12.85
CA GLU A 137 0.83 5.61 11.71
C GLU A 137 0.07 4.37 12.14
N MET A 138 0.49 3.69 13.21
CA MET A 138 -0.25 2.55 13.75
C MET A 138 -1.59 2.99 14.36
N SER A 139 -1.59 4.10 15.10
CA SER A 139 -2.82 4.70 15.65
C SER A 139 -3.84 5.00 14.55
N MET A 140 -3.40 5.58 13.44
CA MET A 140 -4.24 5.88 12.30
C MET A 140 -4.63 4.62 11.53
N LEU A 141 -3.71 3.69 11.28
CA LEU A 141 -3.96 2.42 10.60
C LEU A 141 -5.12 1.66 11.22
N LYS A 142 -5.07 1.43 12.55
CA LYS A 142 -6.10 0.68 13.28
C LYS A 142 -7.47 1.31 13.11
N LYS A 143 -7.58 2.61 13.42
CA LYS A 143 -8.84 3.37 13.29
C LYS A 143 -9.37 3.38 11.86
N HIS A 144 -8.47 3.56 10.90
CA HIS A 144 -8.84 3.76 9.51
C HIS A 144 -9.39 2.49 8.88
N ILE A 145 -8.75 1.34 9.16
CA ILE A 145 -9.25 0.03 8.72
C ILE A 145 -10.61 -0.26 9.37
N ILE A 146 -10.75 -0.08 10.69
CA ILE A 146 -12.02 -0.32 11.40
C ILE A 146 -13.15 0.55 10.84
N ASN A 147 -12.89 1.83 10.60
CA ASN A 147 -13.93 2.77 10.15
C ASN A 147 -14.38 2.55 8.70
N LYS A 148 -13.58 1.85 7.89
CA LYS A 148 -13.83 1.67 6.44
C LYS A 148 -14.27 0.27 6.06
N THR A 149 -14.13 -0.69 6.96
CA THR A 149 -14.38 -2.11 6.69
C THR A 149 -15.31 -2.69 7.74
N SER A 150 -15.77 -3.92 7.53
CA SER A 150 -16.55 -4.67 8.52
C SER A 150 -15.66 -5.59 9.38
N LEU A 151 -14.39 -5.23 9.56
CA LEU A 151 -13.45 -6.02 10.34
C LEU A 151 -13.90 -6.11 11.81
N SER A 152 -14.00 -7.33 12.34
CA SER A 152 -14.35 -7.56 13.74
C SER A 152 -13.27 -7.00 14.67
N THR A 153 -13.72 -6.34 15.74
CA THR A 153 -12.88 -5.88 16.86
C THR A 153 -13.15 -6.66 18.14
N ASP A 154 -14.02 -7.67 18.09
CA ASP A 154 -14.35 -8.55 19.20
C ASP A 154 -13.31 -9.68 19.29
N ALA A 155 -12.68 -9.83 20.45
CA ALA A 155 -11.70 -10.88 20.72
C ALA A 155 -12.29 -12.30 20.56
N MET A 156 -13.59 -12.51 20.84
CA MET A 156 -14.24 -13.81 20.65
C MET A 156 -14.39 -14.19 19.18
N ASN A 157 -14.36 -13.19 18.29
CA ASN A 157 -14.49 -13.32 16.84
C ASN A 157 -13.32 -12.62 16.14
N ALA A 158 -12.12 -12.76 16.68
CA ALA A 158 -10.95 -12.04 16.19
C ALA A 158 -10.60 -12.46 14.75
N PRO A 159 -10.30 -11.51 13.85
CA PRO A 159 -9.87 -11.82 12.50
C PRO A 159 -8.45 -12.41 12.51
N ASP A 160 -8.19 -13.38 11.64
CA ASP A 160 -6.82 -13.80 11.33
C ASP A 160 -6.09 -12.71 10.51
N LEU A 161 -4.76 -12.86 10.37
CA LEU A 161 -3.95 -11.89 9.64
C LEU A 161 -4.43 -11.70 8.20
N PHE A 162 -4.87 -12.77 7.52
CA PHE A 162 -5.35 -12.67 6.15
C PHE A 162 -6.57 -11.75 6.05
N LYS A 163 -7.55 -11.88 6.96
CA LYS A 163 -8.71 -10.97 7.04
C LYS A 163 -8.30 -9.53 7.32
N VAL A 164 -7.33 -9.29 8.20
CA VAL A 164 -6.80 -7.94 8.46
C VAL A 164 -6.11 -7.37 7.22
N THR A 165 -5.35 -8.19 6.48
CA THR A 165 -4.73 -7.81 5.20
C THR A 165 -5.77 -7.50 4.13
N MET A 166 -6.84 -8.28 4.02
CA MET A 166 -7.95 -7.97 3.10
C MET A 166 -8.61 -6.63 3.45
N ALA A 167 -8.84 -6.37 4.73
CA ALA A 167 -9.39 -5.09 5.19
C ALA A 167 -8.45 -3.90 4.90
N ALA A 168 -7.13 -4.11 5.01
CA ALA A 168 -6.13 -3.11 4.60
C ALA A 168 -6.18 -2.86 3.08
N TYR A 169 -6.27 -3.91 2.25
CA TYR A 169 -6.42 -3.79 0.80
C TYR A 169 -7.69 -3.00 0.41
N GLU A 170 -8.84 -3.31 1.02
CA GLU A 170 -10.09 -2.58 0.79
C GLU A 170 -9.96 -1.10 1.16
N THR A 171 -9.32 -0.83 2.30
CA THR A 171 -9.08 0.52 2.80
C THR A 171 -8.20 1.34 1.84
N ILE A 172 -7.10 0.76 1.37
CA ILE A 172 -6.18 1.40 0.41
C ILE A 172 -6.89 1.66 -0.92
N THR A 173 -7.62 0.68 -1.44
CA THR A 173 -8.34 0.80 -2.71
C THR A 173 -9.39 1.89 -2.64
N PHE A 174 -10.17 1.93 -1.56
CA PHE A 174 -11.15 2.99 -1.33
C PHE A 174 -10.51 4.38 -1.32
N ASP A 175 -9.40 4.55 -0.60
CA ASP A 175 -8.73 5.84 -0.51
C ASP A 175 -8.12 6.27 -1.83
N LEU A 176 -7.49 5.34 -2.55
CA LEU A 176 -6.94 5.59 -3.87
C LEU A 176 -8.03 6.09 -4.83
N GLU A 177 -9.15 5.37 -4.92
CA GLU A 177 -10.28 5.79 -5.74
C GLU A 177 -10.83 7.14 -5.32
N ARG A 178 -11.01 7.36 -4.01
CA ARG A 178 -11.52 8.64 -3.48
C ARG A 178 -10.61 9.81 -3.85
N HIS A 179 -9.30 9.64 -3.71
CA HIS A 179 -8.33 10.69 -4.03
C HIS A 179 -8.29 10.96 -5.53
N VAL A 180 -8.25 9.92 -6.36
CA VAL A 180 -8.22 10.05 -7.81
C VAL A 180 -9.51 10.66 -8.35
N ARG A 181 -10.69 10.27 -7.84
CA ARG A 181 -11.98 10.88 -8.25
C ARG A 181 -12.02 12.37 -7.95
N ARG A 182 -11.55 12.78 -6.77
CA ARG A 182 -11.47 14.19 -6.39
C ARG A 182 -10.56 14.95 -7.35
N ASP A 183 -9.40 14.38 -7.67
CA ASP A 183 -8.38 15.05 -8.46
C ASP A 183 -8.76 15.09 -9.96
N ALA A 184 -9.35 14.02 -10.50
CA ALA A 184 -9.93 13.98 -11.84
C ALA A 184 -11.07 15.01 -12.03
N GLY A 185 -11.79 15.36 -10.95
CA GLY A 185 -12.73 16.47 -10.95
C GLY A 185 -12.08 17.85 -11.17
N ASN A 186 -10.81 18.01 -10.77
CA ASN A 186 -10.04 19.25 -10.91
C ASN A 186 -9.22 19.30 -12.20
N PHE A 187 -8.78 18.16 -12.73
CA PHE A 187 -7.89 18.06 -13.89
C PHE A 187 -8.46 17.15 -14.98
N LYS A 188 -9.35 17.69 -15.82
CA LYS A 188 -10.14 16.90 -16.80
C LYS A 188 -9.33 16.26 -17.93
N ASP A 189 -8.18 16.83 -18.28
CA ASP A 189 -7.34 16.35 -19.38
C ASP A 189 -6.33 15.28 -18.95
N ARG A 190 -6.32 14.92 -17.66
CA ARG A 190 -5.40 13.92 -17.10
C ARG A 190 -6.04 12.54 -17.08
N ARG A 191 -5.21 11.53 -17.33
CA ARG A 191 -5.59 10.11 -17.25
C ARG A 191 -4.91 9.45 -16.06
N TYR A 192 -5.61 8.48 -15.51
CA TYR A 192 -5.25 7.80 -14.28
C TYR A 192 -5.32 6.29 -14.49
N ALA A 193 -4.26 5.58 -14.13
CA ALA A 193 -4.23 4.13 -14.05
C ALA A 193 -4.00 3.72 -12.60
N LEU A 194 -4.87 2.86 -12.07
CA LEU A 194 -4.89 2.47 -10.66
C LEU A 194 -4.63 0.97 -10.57
N PHE A 195 -3.55 0.59 -9.89
CA PHE A 195 -3.24 -0.78 -9.53
C PHE A 195 -3.18 -0.86 -8.02
N SER A 196 -4.11 -1.62 -7.43
CA SER A 196 -4.10 -1.97 -6.03
C SER A 196 -4.21 -3.47 -5.84
N GLY A 197 -3.74 -3.94 -4.68
CA GLY A 197 -3.75 -5.36 -4.37
C GLY A 197 -2.98 -5.68 -3.10
N ILE A 198 -2.54 -6.93 -3.02
CA ILE A 198 -1.72 -7.46 -1.94
C ILE A 198 -0.41 -7.96 -2.54
N GLN A 199 0.71 -7.37 -2.12
CA GLN A 199 2.04 -7.89 -2.43
C GLN A 199 2.30 -9.12 -1.54
N ILE A 200 2.63 -10.25 -2.17
CA ILE A 200 2.94 -11.50 -1.48
C ILE A 200 4.45 -11.72 -1.52
N HIS A 201 5.03 -11.97 -0.35
CA HIS A 201 6.46 -12.25 -0.13
C HIS A 201 6.70 -13.73 0.10
#